data_AF-A0A6C0E1M4-F1
#
_entry.id   AF-A0A6C0E1M4-F1
#
_cell.length_a   1.000
_cell.length_b   1.000
_cell.length_c   1.000
_cell.angle_alpha   90.00
_cell.angle_beta   90.00
_cell.angle_gamma   90.00
#
_symmetry.space_group_name_H-M   'P 1'
#
loop_
_entity.id
_entity.type
_entity.pdbx_description
1 polymer ?
#
loop_
_entity_poly.entity_id
_entity_poly.type
_entity_poly.pdbx_seq_one_letter_code
_entity_poly.pdbx_strand_id
1 'polypeptide(L)' 'MKKGRIYKIINFKTDDIYIGSTIQTLKNRFKAHKSNAKLNKTGKLYDFMRDNGIENFTIELLEEIDTYSKKDISIKEKE' A
#
# COMPACT_ATOMS: atom_id res chain seq x y z
N MET A 1 10.25 2.44 19.52
CA MET A 1 8.85 2.19 19.11
C MET A 1 8.79 2.05 17.59
N LYS A 2 8.01 1.11 17.03
CA LYS A 2 7.85 0.97 15.57
C LYS A 2 6.46 1.44 15.16
N LYS A 3 6.39 2.41 14.25
CA LYS A 3 5.12 2.96 13.79
C LYS A 3 4.56 2.13 12.64
N GLY A 4 3.40 1.52 12.86
CA GLY A 4 2.57 0.91 11.83
C GLY A 4 1.78 1.99 11.10
N ARG A 5 1.55 1.81 9.80
CA ARG A 5 0.85 2.77 8.96
C ARG A 5 -0.19 2.03 8.13
N ILE A 6 -1.44 2.40 8.29
CA ILE A 6 -2.51 2.04 7.37
C ILE A 6 -2.55 3.11 6.29
N TYR A 7 -2.56 2.70 5.03
CA TYR A 7 -2.58 3.59 3.89
C TYR A 7 -3.59 3.13 2.86
N LYS A 8 -3.98 4.08 2.00
CA LYS A 8 -4.68 3.79 0.75
C LYS A 8 -3.79 4.13 -0.44
N ILE A 9 -3.95 3.38 -1.51
CA ILE A 9 -3.43 3.68 -2.83
C ILE A 9 -4.62 3.94 -3.73
N ILE A 10 -4.66 5.10 -4.38
CA ILE A 10 -5.79 5.54 -5.19
C ILE A 10 -5.34 5.67 -6.64
N ASN A 11 -6.15 5.19 -7.58
CA ASN A 11 -6.02 5.52 -8.99
C ASN A 11 -6.87 6.75 -9.29
N PHE A 12 -6.26 7.90 -9.61
CA PHE A 12 -7.01 9.14 -9.84
C PHE A 12 -7.83 9.16 -11.13
N LYS A 13 -7.69 8.14 -12.00
CA LYS A 13 -8.49 8.03 -13.23
C LYS A 13 -9.78 7.24 -13.05
N THR A 14 -9.78 6.28 -12.12
CA THR A 14 -10.90 5.35 -11.93
C THR A 14 -11.52 5.44 -10.54
N ASP A 15 -10.94 6.26 -9.66
CA ASP A 15 -11.29 6.38 -8.23
C ASP A 15 -11.21 5.06 -7.44
N ASP A 16 -10.57 4.03 -7.99
CA ASP A 16 -10.34 2.76 -7.32
C ASP A 16 -9.35 2.90 -6.18
N ILE A 17 -9.67 2.25 -5.05
CA ILE A 17 -8.92 2.35 -3.80
C ILE A 17 -8.42 0.97 -3.37
N TYR A 18 -7.12 0.87 -3.11
CA TYR A 18 -6.49 -0.26 -2.43
C TYR A 18 -6.08 0.15 -1.02
N ILE A 19 -6.52 -0.59 -0.01
CA ILE A 19 -6.11 -0.37 1.39
C ILE A 19 -5.08 -1.42 1.79
N GLY A 20 -4.05 -1.00 2.53
CA GLY A 20 -3.13 -1.94 3.16
C GLY A 20 -2.30 -1.30 4.25
N SER A 21 -1.50 -2.12 4.91
CA SER A 21 -0.65 -1.68 6.00
C SER A 21 0.85 -1.86 5.74
N THR A 22 1.68 -1.14 6.50
CA THR A 22 3.14 -1.27 6.47
C THR A 22 3.78 -0.75 7.76
N ILE A 23 4.92 -1.32 8.15
CA ILE A 23 5.81 -0.74 9.18
C ILE A 23 6.89 0.17 8.57
N GLN A 24 7.03 0.14 7.24
CA GLN A 24 7.97 0.98 6.51
C GLN A 24 7.37 2.38 6.30
N THR A 25 8.16 3.31 5.81
CA THR A 25 7.63 4.60 5.33
C THR A 25 6.73 4.37 4.11
N LEU A 26 5.72 5.22 3.93
CA LEU A 26 4.81 5.13 2.77
C LEU A 26 5.58 5.25 1.45
N LYS A 27 6.56 6.15 1.38
CA LYS A 27 7.43 6.31 0.21
C LYS A 27 8.13 5.01 -0.17
N ASN A 28 8.71 4.30 0.80
CA ASN A 28 9.39 3.03 0.55
C ASN A 28 8.41 1.93 0.15
N ARG A 29 7.26 1.85 0.84
CA ARG A 29 6.21 0.87 0.51
C ARG A 29 5.68 1.07 -0.90
N PHE A 30 5.45 2.32 -1.30
CA PHE A 30 4.96 2.65 -2.62
C PHE A 30 6.00 2.40 -3.71
N LYS A 31 7.26 2.76 -3.49
CA LYS A 31 8.36 2.40 -4.39
C LYS A 31 8.45 0.88 -4.60
N ALA A 32 8.29 0.10 -3.52
CA ALA A 32 8.29 -1.35 -3.61
C ALA A 32 7.10 -1.88 -4.44
N HIS A 33 5.90 -1.33 -4.27
CA HIS A 33 4.74 -1.70 -5.09
C HIS A 33 4.96 -1.37 -6.57
N LYS A 34 5.41 -0.16 -6.90
CA LYS A 34 5.76 0.22 -8.27
C LYS A 34 6.83 -0.69 -8.88
N SER A 35 7.87 -1.01 -8.11
CA SER A 35 8.93 -1.91 -8.57
C SER A 35 8.40 -3.33 -8.81
N ASN A 36 7.58 -3.86 -7.91
CA ASN A 36 7.00 -5.19 -8.06
C ASN A 36 6.07 -5.27 -9.27
N ALA A 37 5.27 -4.23 -9.52
CA ALA A 37 4.45 -4.14 -10.73
C ALA A 37 5.32 -4.15 -12.00
N LYS A 38 6.39 -3.35 -12.05
CA LYS A 38 7.36 -3.34 -13.17
C LYS A 38 8.09 -4.67 -13.39
N LEU A 39 8.35 -5.41 -12.31
CA LEU A 39 8.98 -6.73 -12.35
C LEU A 39 7.97 -7.86 -12.67
N ASN A 40 6.76 -7.53 -13.13
CA ASN A 40 5.71 -8.49 -13.46
C ASN A 40 5.39 -9.47 -12.31
N LYS A 41 5.50 -9.03 -11.06
CA LYS A 41 4.99 -9.83 -9.95
C LYS A 41 3.47 -9.90 -10.02
N THR A 42 2.96 -11.07 -9.65
CA THR A 42 1.53 -11.37 -9.61
C THR A 42 0.90 -10.77 -8.36
N GLY A 43 -0.28 -10.16 -8.53
CA GLY A 43 -1.10 -9.70 -7.41
C GLY A 43 -2.05 -8.59 -7.85
N LYS A 44 -3.27 -8.58 -7.31
CA LYS A 44 -4.37 -7.69 -7.74
C LYS A 44 -3.94 -6.23 -7.92
N LEU A 45 -3.21 -5.67 -6.95
CA LEU A 45 -2.70 -4.29 -7.06
C LEU A 45 -1.66 -4.12 -8.18
N TYR A 46 -0.77 -5.09 -8.36
CA TYR A 46 0.29 -5.02 -9.37
C TYR A 46 -0.25 -5.14 -10.77
N ASP A 47 -1.20 -6.06 -10.96
CA ASP A 47 -1.91 -6.27 -12.21
C ASP A 47 -2.69 -4.99 -12.57
N PHE A 48 -3.47 -4.48 -11.61
CA PHE A 48 -4.22 -3.23 -11.77
C PHE A 48 -3.33 -2.01 -12.09
N MET A 49 -2.17 -1.91 -11.44
CA MET A 49 -1.19 -0.85 -11.71
C MET A 49 -0.59 -0.92 -13.12
N ARG A 50 -0.38 -2.13 -13.66
CA ARG A 50 0.11 -2.29 -15.03
C ARG A 50 -0.97 -1.93 -16.05
N ASP A 51 -2.20 -2.37 -15.81
CA ASP A 51 -3.32 -2.16 -16.73
C ASP A 51 -3.75 -0.68 -16.80
N ASN A 52 -3.61 0.05 -15.69
CA ASN A 52 -4.06 1.45 -15.60
C ASN A 52 -2.94 2.49 -15.64
N GLY A 53 -1.68 2.07 -15.76
CA GLY A 53 -0.51 2.96 -15.73
C GLY A 53 -0.07 3.33 -14.31
N ILE A 54 1.15 2.94 -13.95
CA ILE A 54 1.73 3.02 -12.60
C ILE A 54 1.84 4.47 -12.08
N GLU A 55 1.98 5.42 -13.00
CA GLU A 55 2.00 6.86 -12.74
C GLU A 55 0.63 7.41 -12.30
N ASN A 56 -0.46 6.69 -12.58
CA ASN A 56 -1.82 7.13 -12.25
C ASN A 56 -2.21 6.84 -10.79
N PHE A 57 -1.25 6.37 -9.98
CA PHE A 57 -1.46 5.99 -8.60
C PHE A 57 -0.77 6.96 -7.64
N THR A 58 -1.43 7.21 -6.51
CA THR A 58 -0.89 7.92 -5.34
C THR A 58 -1.03 7.06 -4.10
N ILE A 59 -0.24 7.35 -3.05
CA ILE A 59 -0.35 6.68 -1.74
C ILE A 59 -0.62 7.75 -0.68
N GLU A 60 -1.59 7.50 0.20
CA GLU A 60 -1.99 8.41 1.28
C GLU A 60 -2.05 7.67 2.61
N LEU A 61 -1.56 8.32 3.67
CA LEU A 61 -1.68 7.82 5.03
C LEU A 61 -3.13 7.94 5.49
N LEU A 62 -3.68 6.85 6.01
CA LEU A 62 -4.99 6.85 6.66
C LEU A 62 -4.84 6.93 8.18
N GLU A 63 -4.00 6.06 8.75
CA GLU A 63 -3.80 5.98 10.20
C GLU A 63 -2.34 5.62 10.50
N GLU A 64 -1.75 6.25 11.51
CA GLU A 64 -0.48 5.82 12.11
C GLU A 64 -0.78 5.20 13.47
N ILE A 65 -0.32 3.96 13.68
CA ILE A 65 -0.53 3.19 14.88
C ILE A 65 0.84 3.01 15.54
N ASP A 66 0.94 3.32 16.82
CA ASP A 66 2.13 2.96 17.59
C ASP A 66 2.11 1.44 17.85
N THR A 67 3.08 0.72 17.30
CA THR A 67 3.16 -0.74 17.41
C THR A 67 4.48 -1.18 18.05
N TYR A 68 4.45 -2.31 18.74
CA TYR A 68 5.67 -2.96 19.23
C TYR A 68 6.12 -4.07 18.26
N SER A 69 5.20 -4.63 17.45
CA SER A 69 5.47 -5.78 16.57
C SER A 69 4.57 -5.81 15.31
N LYS A 70 5.07 -6.42 14.22
CA LYS A 70 4.32 -6.68 12.96
C LYS A 70 3.00 -7.43 13.18
N LYS A 71 2.88 -8.20 14.28
CA LYS A 71 1.68 -9.01 14.59
C LYS A 71 0.46 -8.16 14.95
N ASP A 72 0.65 -6.98 15.53
CA ASP A 72 -0.45 -6.12 15.97
C ASP A 72 -1.23 -5.52 14.78
N ILE A 73 -0.54 -5.32 13.65
CA ILE A 73 -1.10 -4.69 12.44
C ILE A 73 -2.07 -5.62 11.71
N SER A 74 -1.78 -6.92 11.68
CA SER A 74 -2.62 -7.91 10.95
C SER A 74 -3.96 -8.18 11.63
N ILE A 75 -4.13 -7.79 12.90
CA ILE A 75 -5.40 -7.94 13.64
C ILE A 75 -6.40 -6.87 13.20
N LYS A 76 -5.93 -5.64 12.92
CA LYS A 76 -6.78 -4.49 12.55
C LYS A 76 -7.17 -4.43 11.06
N GLU A 77 -6.56 -5.25 10.20
CA GLU A 77 -6.96 -5.39 8.78
C GLU A 77 -8.18 -6.31 8.59
N LYS A 78 -8.72 -6.91 9.66
CA LYS A 78 -9.80 -7.91 9.62
C LYS A 78 -11.09 -7.55 10.37
N GLU A 79 -11.16 -6.38 11.00
CA GLU A 79 -12.42 -5.79 11.49
C GLU A 79 -12.94 -4.78 10.47
#